data_AF-A0A2N5VIS1-F1
#
_entry.id   AF-A0A2N5VIS1-F1
#
_cell.length_a   1.000
_cell.length_b   1.000
_cell.length_c   1.000
_cell.angle_alpha   90.00
_cell.angle_beta   90.00
_cell.angle_gamma   90.00
#
_symmetry.space_group_name_H-M   'P 1'
#
loop_
_entity.id
_entity.type
_entity.pdbx_description
1 polymer ?
#
loop_
_entity_poly.entity_id
_entity_poly.type
_entity_poly.pdbx_seq_one_letter_code
_entity_poly.pdbx_strand_id
1 'polypeptide(L)'
;MAQDGFAAYDSTISQPVLVHSVVLCFLADSPMHAEVTNTPNPGQSNHPCRMCTLLVEHKSMVKSKSHIQNYLQVDDFGHKRPTPLRDWAVTIKRLHALYDIAMLKNITQFKTQSTSWGVRDAINTRFVIESRSNTALKDMMEALDLNYPNCLYNPFLTLEGFDGVLDTPVEILHVVLLGVVKYLARDNISKLKEKEKSILIGRLDSLNCLSMNFDWIKGNYLIKHIKSLVGRLFKVILQSAPFVLLDLLSPKRQEIWLALCKMCAFIFQTRIANMDIYLDQLTLHIHWFMRLIIESNAQWVNKAKLHMLLHLPQSIRRFGPASLFSTEKFESYNGVLRKASVHSNRLSSSRDLAVTFANYSGLKFLVSGGVLYNEQTGSTSTASSEVRQVFAGNPLLQRAMGYNYKLDDSVSYPLDLKIKIPKEDTLPAPIEFDEPVHPQMALVAQLLLSKHEVLHPGFEQESKPLVGMIKSIWVKKTTGAKIYYVRVQGFETTEVDNHYQMRSIVRTPYHAVVHTKFILGTINVQHNCRKFDCPVVCSQGAQMEHQDTRLTRPEVKHCDDIYYIINAASLSNPDLHQLVSRLAMEPTQPGEWVECVRAGFAVWSKGTDEIIDEDTEDEDDVFAPAVTPSVTSVIGPMN
;
A
#
# COMPACT_ATOMS: atom_id res chain seq x y z
N MET A 1 -21.85 -2.45 -17.44
CA MET A 1 -20.97 -3.17 -18.38
C MET A 1 -20.90 -2.33 -19.64
N ALA A 2 -19.93 -2.55 -20.53
CA ALA A 2 -20.05 -2.04 -21.89
C ALA A 2 -21.26 -2.73 -22.55
N GLN A 3 -22.29 -1.96 -22.91
CA GLN A 3 -23.50 -2.48 -23.56
C GLN A 3 -23.13 -3.08 -24.93
N ASP A 4 -22.32 -2.34 -25.70
CA ASP A 4 -21.72 -2.82 -26.95
C ASP A 4 -20.36 -3.49 -26.67
N GLY A 5 -20.25 -4.77 -27.03
CA GLY A 5 -18.97 -5.47 -27.10
C GLY A 5 -18.29 -5.25 -28.45
N PHE A 6 -17.01 -5.63 -28.56
CA PHE A 6 -16.30 -5.66 -29.85
C PHE A 6 -15.93 -7.09 -30.23
N ALA A 7 -15.95 -7.39 -31.53
CA ALA A 7 -15.47 -8.67 -32.03
C ALA A 7 -13.94 -8.77 -31.87
N ALA A 8 -13.47 -9.89 -31.34
CA ALA A 8 -12.06 -10.25 -31.30
C ALA A 8 -11.90 -11.71 -31.69
N TYR A 9 -10.68 -12.16 -31.99
CA TYR A 9 -10.39 -13.56 -32.23
C TYR A 9 -9.60 -14.13 -31.05
N ASP A 10 -10.19 -15.11 -30.36
CA ASP A 10 -9.49 -15.84 -29.30
C ASP A 10 -8.66 -16.97 -29.92
N SER A 11 -7.33 -16.81 -29.90
CA SER A 11 -6.40 -17.79 -30.43
C SER A 11 -6.30 -19.09 -29.62
N THR A 12 -6.78 -19.12 -28.37
CA THR A 12 -6.73 -20.30 -27.50
C THR A 12 -7.82 -21.31 -27.84
N ILE A 13 -9.02 -20.83 -28.18
CA ILE A 13 -10.15 -21.65 -28.67
C ILE A 13 -10.30 -21.59 -30.20
N SER A 14 -9.51 -20.74 -30.87
CA SER A 14 -9.50 -20.53 -32.33
C SER A 14 -10.85 -20.07 -32.91
N GLN A 15 -11.56 -19.18 -32.21
CA GLN A 15 -12.89 -18.70 -32.60
C GLN A 15 -13.03 -17.17 -32.44
N PRO A 16 -13.87 -16.51 -33.26
CA PRO A 16 -14.36 -15.18 -32.96
C PRO A 16 -15.15 -15.17 -31.65
N VAL A 17 -14.88 -14.18 -30.79
CA VAL A 17 -15.53 -13.94 -29.50
C VAL A 17 -16.00 -12.49 -29.42
N LEU A 18 -17.06 -12.26 -28.65
CA LEU A 18 -17.54 -10.91 -28.34
C LEU A 18 -16.95 -10.48 -26.99
N VAL A 19 -16.09 -9.47 -27.00
CA VAL A 19 -15.41 -8.97 -25.80
C VAL A 19 -16.21 -7.81 -25.20
N HIS A 20 -16.68 -7.99 -23.96
CA HIS A 20 -17.29 -6.94 -23.16
C HIS A 20 -16.34 -6.51 -22.03
N SER A 21 -16.26 -5.21 -21.80
CA SER A 21 -15.50 -4.62 -20.69
C SER A 21 -16.41 -4.34 -19.49
N VAL A 22 -15.89 -4.58 -18.28
CA VAL A 22 -16.57 -4.27 -17.02
C VAL A 22 -15.62 -3.50 -16.12
N VAL A 23 -16.08 -2.40 -15.52
CA VAL A 23 -15.33 -1.68 -14.48
C VAL A 23 -15.50 -2.44 -13.17
N LEU A 24 -14.45 -3.11 -12.69
CA LEU A 24 -14.45 -3.84 -11.43
C LEU A 24 -14.44 -2.89 -10.21
N CYS A 25 -13.58 -1.87 -10.27
CA CYS A 25 -13.48 -0.79 -9.30
C CYS A 25 -12.67 0.36 -9.91
N PHE A 26 -12.72 1.53 -9.26
CA PHE A 26 -11.92 2.69 -9.62
C PHE A 26 -10.91 3.01 -8.50
N LEU A 27 -9.64 3.12 -8.86
CA LEU A 27 -8.51 3.30 -7.95
C LEU A 27 -7.81 4.63 -8.22
N ALA A 28 -7.66 5.44 -7.18
CA ALA A 28 -7.26 6.84 -7.28
C ALA A 28 -6.71 7.38 -5.96
N ASP A 29 -6.21 8.62 -6.02
CA ASP A 29 -6.00 9.47 -4.86
C ASP A 29 -7.34 10.02 -4.32
N SER A 30 -7.30 10.88 -3.29
CA SER A 30 -8.52 11.44 -2.70
C SER A 30 -9.27 12.41 -3.62
N PRO A 31 -8.61 13.37 -4.32
CA PRO A 31 -9.28 14.25 -5.28
C PRO A 31 -9.95 13.52 -6.45
N MET A 32 -9.25 12.60 -7.14
CA MET A 32 -9.82 11.91 -8.32
C MET A 32 -10.89 10.88 -7.91
N HIS A 33 -10.82 10.29 -6.70
CA HIS A 33 -11.97 9.57 -6.14
C HIS A 33 -13.16 10.50 -5.88
N ALA A 34 -12.95 11.71 -5.35
CA ALA A 34 -14.03 12.65 -5.07
C ALA A 34 -14.77 13.06 -6.36
N GLU A 35 -14.02 13.30 -7.45
CA GLU A 35 -14.56 13.55 -8.80
C GLU A 35 -15.41 12.37 -9.32
N VAL A 36 -14.86 11.14 -9.33
CA VAL A 36 -15.58 9.95 -9.82
C VAL A 36 -16.81 9.60 -8.97
N THR A 37 -16.73 9.78 -7.65
CA THR A 37 -17.88 9.58 -6.74
C THR A 37 -18.84 10.76 -6.68
N ASN A 38 -18.56 11.84 -7.41
CA ASN A 38 -19.33 13.08 -7.41
C ASN A 38 -19.58 13.64 -5.99
N THR A 39 -18.56 13.53 -5.14
CA THR A 39 -18.55 14.05 -3.77
C THR A 39 -17.55 15.21 -3.65
N PRO A 40 -17.72 16.14 -2.69
CA PRO A 40 -16.68 17.12 -2.40
C PRO A 40 -15.38 16.46 -1.90
N ASN A 41 -14.23 17.08 -2.19
CA ASN A 41 -12.95 16.64 -1.66
C ASN A 41 -13.00 16.59 -0.10
N PRO A 42 -12.76 15.42 0.53
CA PRO A 42 -12.97 15.23 1.97
C PRO A 42 -12.25 16.22 2.90
N GLY A 43 -11.04 16.70 2.54
CA GLY A 43 -10.21 17.53 3.42
C GLY A 43 -10.80 18.89 3.78
N GLN A 44 -11.59 19.48 2.89
CA GLN A 44 -12.19 20.82 3.08
C GLN A 44 -13.71 20.81 3.25
N SER A 45 -14.32 19.62 3.26
CA SER A 45 -15.76 19.42 3.15
C SER A 45 -16.48 19.31 4.48
N ASN A 46 -17.71 19.82 4.54
CA ASN A 46 -18.68 19.49 5.61
C ASN A 46 -19.07 18.00 5.60
N HIS A 47 -18.79 17.30 4.50
CA HIS A 47 -18.98 15.86 4.30
C HIS A 47 -17.61 15.18 4.13
N PRO A 48 -16.89 14.85 5.23
CA PRO A 48 -15.51 14.35 5.19
C PRO A 48 -15.40 12.86 4.80
N CYS A 49 -16.44 12.24 4.23
CA CYS A 49 -16.40 10.85 3.78
C CYS A 49 -17.19 10.65 2.48
N ARG A 50 -16.54 10.04 1.48
CA ARG A 50 -17.17 9.63 0.22
C ARG A 50 -17.99 8.33 0.31
N MET A 51 -17.79 7.53 1.38
CA MET A 51 -18.42 6.21 1.52
C MET A 51 -19.68 6.24 2.39
N CYS A 52 -19.77 7.14 3.37
CA CYS A 52 -20.89 7.23 4.30
C CYS A 52 -21.45 8.65 4.44
N THR A 53 -22.60 8.77 5.10
CA THR A 53 -23.31 10.03 5.33
C THR A 53 -22.76 10.85 6.50
N LEU A 54 -21.47 10.69 6.85
CA LEU A 54 -20.84 11.50 7.89
C LEU A 54 -20.79 12.96 7.44
N LEU A 55 -21.38 13.85 8.24
CA LEU A 55 -21.46 15.27 7.94
C LEU A 55 -21.45 16.15 9.19
N VAL A 56 -21.24 17.45 8.95
CA VAL A 56 -21.61 18.57 9.85
C VAL A 56 -22.41 19.59 9.05
N GLU A 57 -23.36 20.28 9.68
CA GLU A 57 -24.09 21.37 9.01
C GLU A 57 -23.20 22.60 8.81
N HIS A 58 -22.33 22.88 9.77
CA HIS A 58 -21.37 23.98 9.76
C HIS A 58 -19.99 23.52 10.27
N LYS A 59 -18.89 24.06 9.70
CA LYS A 59 -17.51 23.74 10.14
C LYS A 59 -17.26 24.00 11.65
N SER A 60 -18.00 24.93 12.26
CA SER A 60 -17.97 25.18 13.71
C SER A 60 -18.42 23.98 14.56
N MET A 61 -19.25 23.08 14.02
CA MET A 61 -19.79 21.92 14.73
C MET A 61 -18.85 20.70 14.75
N VAL A 62 -17.75 20.72 13.98
CA VAL A 62 -16.74 19.65 13.98
C VAL A 62 -16.12 19.49 15.37
N LYS A 63 -15.92 20.61 16.09
CA LYS A 63 -15.48 20.60 17.50
C LYS A 63 -16.65 20.34 18.45
N SER A 64 -17.27 19.17 18.33
CA SER A 64 -18.34 18.71 19.24
C SER A 64 -18.20 17.22 19.55
N LYS A 65 -18.67 16.79 20.75
CA LYS A 65 -18.69 15.36 21.12
C LYS A 65 -19.52 14.53 20.14
N SER A 66 -20.70 15.01 19.77
CA SER A 66 -21.59 14.35 18.79
C SER A 66 -20.89 14.10 17.46
N HIS A 67 -20.13 15.07 16.93
CA HIS A 67 -19.34 14.84 15.72
C HIS A 67 -18.26 13.78 15.95
N ILE A 68 -17.51 13.82 17.05
CA ILE A 68 -16.48 12.82 17.37
C ILE A 68 -17.08 11.40 17.49
N GLN A 69 -18.27 11.26 18.08
CA GLN A 69 -18.98 9.98 18.20
C GLN A 69 -19.42 9.44 16.84
N ASN A 70 -20.02 10.29 16.00
CA ASN A 70 -20.41 9.92 14.63
C ASN A 70 -19.19 9.63 13.72
N TYR A 71 -18.09 10.33 13.96
CA TYR A 71 -16.80 10.09 13.29
C TYR A 71 -16.19 8.74 13.70
N LEU A 72 -16.31 8.36 14.97
CA LEU A 72 -15.89 7.04 15.50
C LEU A 72 -16.91 5.92 15.24
N GLN A 73 -18.09 6.24 14.70
CA GLN A 73 -19.21 5.30 14.52
C GLN A 73 -19.67 4.66 15.85
N VAL A 74 -19.82 5.47 16.91
CA VAL A 74 -20.33 5.04 18.22
C VAL A 74 -21.51 5.90 18.69
N ASP A 75 -22.31 5.39 19.62
CA ASP A 75 -23.39 6.11 20.29
C ASP A 75 -22.95 6.83 21.58
N ASP A 76 -23.91 7.35 22.35
CA ASP A 76 -23.69 8.06 23.61
C ASP A 76 -23.27 7.16 24.78
N PHE A 77 -23.41 5.84 24.61
CA PHE A 77 -22.99 4.81 25.56
C PHE A 77 -21.73 4.07 25.09
N GLY A 78 -21.19 4.44 23.91
CA GLY A 78 -20.01 3.83 23.30
C GLY A 78 -20.27 2.53 22.54
N HIS A 79 -21.52 2.15 22.29
CA HIS A 79 -21.84 1.00 21.44
C HIS A 79 -21.63 1.37 19.97
N LYS A 80 -21.30 0.35 19.15
CA LYS A 80 -21.10 0.51 17.71
C LYS A 80 -22.38 0.99 17.03
N ARG A 81 -22.33 2.19 16.44
CA ARG A 81 -23.40 2.83 15.66
C ARG A 81 -22.84 3.24 14.29
N PRO A 82 -22.80 2.33 13.30
CA PRO A 82 -22.26 2.61 11.98
C PRO A 82 -23.00 3.76 11.30
N THR A 83 -22.25 4.70 10.73
CA THR A 83 -22.82 5.75 9.89
C THR A 83 -23.32 5.12 8.58
N PRO A 84 -24.58 5.34 8.16
CA PRO A 84 -25.12 4.78 6.93
C PRO A 84 -24.22 5.04 5.72
N LEU A 85 -24.09 4.05 4.85
CA LEU A 85 -23.41 4.25 3.56
C LEU A 85 -24.18 5.28 2.73
N ARG A 86 -23.47 5.96 1.82
CA ARG A 86 -24.12 6.74 0.77
C ARG A 86 -24.84 5.78 -0.18
N ASP A 87 -25.85 6.32 -0.87
CA ASP A 87 -26.58 5.63 -1.91
C ASP A 87 -26.20 6.28 -3.26
N TRP A 88 -25.75 5.45 -4.21
CA TRP A 88 -25.29 5.89 -5.52
C TRP A 88 -26.45 6.40 -6.40
N ALA A 89 -27.61 5.74 -6.35
CA ALA A 89 -28.81 6.19 -7.07
C ALA A 89 -29.35 7.52 -6.50
N VAL A 90 -29.25 7.72 -5.18
CA VAL A 90 -29.56 9.01 -4.54
C VAL A 90 -28.56 10.10 -4.95
N THR A 91 -27.28 9.75 -5.12
CA THR A 91 -26.26 10.68 -5.65
C THR A 91 -26.58 11.12 -7.08
N ILE A 92 -26.85 10.17 -7.98
CA ILE A 92 -27.28 10.44 -9.37
C ILE A 92 -28.53 11.35 -9.39
N LYS A 93 -29.58 10.97 -8.65
CA LYS A 93 -30.83 11.74 -8.58
C LYS A 93 -30.60 13.18 -8.07
N ARG A 94 -29.70 13.36 -7.10
CA ARG A 94 -29.35 14.68 -6.57
C ARG A 94 -28.56 15.52 -7.58
N LEU A 95 -27.71 14.93 -8.41
CA LEU A 95 -26.97 15.66 -9.45
C LEU A 95 -27.91 16.27 -10.49
N HIS A 96 -28.87 15.49 -11.00
CA HIS A 96 -29.85 16.02 -11.96
C HIS A 96 -30.71 17.12 -11.32
N ALA A 97 -31.17 16.90 -10.08
CA ALA A 97 -31.91 17.92 -9.32
C ALA A 97 -31.08 19.19 -9.03
N LEU A 98 -29.74 19.12 -8.93
CA LEU A 98 -28.89 20.30 -8.82
C LEU A 98 -28.89 21.10 -10.13
N TYR A 99 -28.76 20.44 -11.29
CA TYR A 99 -28.84 21.10 -12.59
C TYR A 99 -30.20 21.79 -12.79
N ASP A 100 -31.31 21.11 -12.46
CA ASP A 100 -32.66 21.69 -12.46
C ASP A 100 -32.74 22.96 -11.57
N ILE A 101 -32.14 22.93 -10.38
CA ILE A 101 -32.11 24.09 -9.47
C ILE A 101 -31.26 25.24 -10.05
N ALA A 102 -30.18 24.94 -10.75
CA ALA A 102 -29.35 25.94 -11.41
C ALA A 102 -30.08 26.63 -12.56
N MET A 103 -30.79 25.86 -13.40
CA MET A 103 -31.52 26.37 -14.57
C MET A 103 -32.85 27.03 -14.22
N LEU A 104 -33.66 26.41 -13.35
CA LEU A 104 -35.02 26.85 -13.03
C LEU A 104 -35.09 27.86 -11.87
N LYS A 105 -34.04 27.98 -11.05
CA LYS A 105 -34.03 28.86 -9.87
C LYS A 105 -32.89 29.85 -9.87
N ASN A 106 -31.67 29.42 -9.49
CA ASN A 106 -30.45 30.24 -9.54
C ASN A 106 -29.22 29.48 -9.00
N ILE A 107 -28.04 30.02 -9.35
CA ILE A 107 -26.74 29.52 -8.90
C ILE A 107 -26.54 29.49 -7.37
N THR A 108 -27.19 30.40 -6.63
CA THR A 108 -27.02 30.48 -5.17
C THR A 108 -27.65 29.25 -4.52
N GLN A 109 -28.88 28.89 -4.93
CA GLN A 109 -29.54 27.68 -4.47
C GLN A 109 -28.83 26.40 -4.93
N PHE A 110 -28.25 26.37 -6.14
CA PHE A 110 -27.37 25.27 -6.58
C PHE A 110 -26.20 25.08 -5.59
N LYS A 111 -25.46 26.15 -5.28
CA LYS A 111 -24.32 26.10 -4.34
C LYS A 111 -24.73 25.68 -2.93
N THR A 112 -25.85 26.20 -2.42
CA THR A 112 -26.40 25.83 -1.11
C THR A 112 -26.79 24.34 -1.05
N GLN A 113 -27.51 23.84 -2.06
CA GLN A 113 -27.98 22.45 -2.05
C GLN A 113 -26.85 21.46 -2.33
N SER A 114 -25.90 21.79 -3.21
CA SER A 114 -24.69 20.98 -3.44
C SER A 114 -23.89 20.80 -2.14
N THR A 115 -23.76 21.87 -1.36
CA THR A 115 -23.10 21.84 -0.04
C THR A 115 -23.91 21.04 0.98
N SER A 116 -25.22 21.25 1.07
CA SER A 116 -26.11 20.55 2.00
C SER A 116 -26.12 19.04 1.75
N TRP A 117 -26.30 18.63 0.49
CA TRP A 117 -26.38 17.23 0.08
C TRP A 117 -25.02 16.54 0.03
N GLY A 118 -23.92 17.30 -0.03
CA GLY A 118 -22.56 16.77 -0.16
C GLY A 118 -22.37 16.06 -1.50
N VAL A 119 -22.83 16.68 -2.58
CA VAL A 119 -22.84 16.14 -3.94
C VAL A 119 -22.34 17.22 -4.90
N ARG A 120 -21.35 16.90 -5.74
CA ARG A 120 -20.70 17.81 -6.69
C ARG A 120 -20.09 17.02 -7.85
N ASP A 121 -20.54 17.30 -9.06
CA ASP A 121 -19.90 16.83 -10.31
C ASP A 121 -19.05 17.97 -10.88
N ALA A 122 -17.77 17.70 -11.19
CA ALA A 122 -16.86 18.68 -11.77
C ALA A 122 -17.30 19.15 -13.17
N ILE A 123 -17.80 18.25 -14.02
CA ILE A 123 -18.21 18.55 -15.40
C ILE A 123 -19.47 19.42 -15.38
N ASN A 124 -20.52 18.98 -14.67
CA ASN A 124 -21.77 19.73 -14.58
C ASN A 124 -21.57 21.09 -13.89
N THR A 125 -20.79 21.14 -12.79
CA THR A 125 -20.46 22.40 -12.10
C THR A 125 -19.76 23.39 -13.04
N ARG A 126 -18.88 22.90 -13.93
CA ARG A 126 -18.20 23.73 -14.91
C ARG A 126 -19.19 24.36 -15.90
N PHE A 127 -20.04 23.56 -16.53
CA PHE A 127 -21.09 24.06 -17.43
C PHE A 127 -21.99 25.08 -16.73
N VAL A 128 -22.49 24.77 -15.52
CA VAL A 128 -23.39 25.62 -14.74
C VAL A 128 -22.76 26.96 -14.31
N ILE A 129 -21.45 26.99 -14.01
CA ILE A 129 -20.76 28.20 -13.55
C ILE A 129 -20.19 29.02 -14.71
N GLU A 130 -19.42 28.41 -15.61
CA GLU A 130 -18.65 29.12 -16.64
C GLU A 130 -19.50 29.63 -17.80
N SER A 131 -20.61 28.94 -18.16
CA SER A 131 -21.53 29.38 -19.23
C SER A 131 -22.13 30.77 -19.00
N ARG A 132 -22.20 31.21 -17.74
CA ARG A 132 -22.72 32.53 -17.35
C ARG A 132 -21.82 33.69 -17.80
N SER A 133 -20.56 33.40 -18.10
CA SER A 133 -19.55 34.36 -18.59
C SER A 133 -18.94 33.97 -19.95
N ASN A 134 -19.27 32.78 -20.48
CA ASN A 134 -18.73 32.25 -21.71
C ASN A 134 -19.89 31.78 -22.63
N THR A 135 -20.23 32.60 -23.62
CA THR A 135 -21.31 32.31 -24.60
C THR A 135 -21.06 31.02 -25.36
N ALA A 136 -19.84 30.75 -25.83
CA ALA A 136 -19.56 29.51 -26.56
C ALA A 136 -19.78 28.24 -25.71
N LEU A 137 -19.49 28.32 -24.41
CA LEU A 137 -19.80 27.22 -23.48
C LEU A 137 -21.29 27.13 -23.15
N LYS A 138 -22.02 28.27 -23.14
CA LYS A 138 -23.48 28.31 -22.99
C LYS A 138 -24.18 27.66 -24.18
N ASP A 139 -23.80 28.03 -25.40
CA ASP A 139 -24.37 27.48 -26.63
C ASP A 139 -24.09 25.96 -26.71
N MET A 140 -22.89 25.53 -26.31
CA MET A 140 -22.54 24.11 -26.16
C MET A 140 -23.39 23.41 -25.09
N MET A 141 -23.60 24.03 -23.93
CA MET A 141 -24.43 23.47 -22.84
C MET A 141 -25.88 23.28 -23.31
N GLU A 142 -26.48 24.28 -23.95
CA GLU A 142 -27.85 24.22 -24.47
C GLU A 142 -27.99 23.16 -25.58
N ALA A 143 -27.00 23.04 -26.47
CA ALA A 143 -26.97 22.00 -27.50
C ALA A 143 -26.83 20.58 -26.92
N LEU A 144 -26.04 20.41 -25.86
CA LEU A 144 -25.89 19.13 -25.15
C LEU A 144 -27.14 18.80 -24.34
N ASP A 145 -27.76 19.75 -23.64
CA ASP A 145 -29.00 19.51 -22.88
C ASP A 145 -30.13 18.99 -23.78
N LEU A 146 -30.27 19.59 -24.97
CA LEU A 146 -31.31 19.22 -25.93
C LEU A 146 -31.07 17.86 -26.61
N ASN A 147 -29.83 17.50 -26.93
CA ASN A 147 -29.53 16.36 -27.80
C ASN A 147 -28.83 15.19 -27.10
N TYR A 148 -27.99 15.49 -26.09
CA TYR A 148 -27.10 14.54 -25.41
C TYR A 148 -26.96 14.87 -23.91
N PRO A 149 -28.05 14.94 -23.13
CA PRO A 149 -28.03 15.49 -21.77
C PRO A 149 -27.07 14.76 -20.82
N ASN A 150 -26.83 13.46 -21.04
CA ASN A 150 -25.84 12.68 -20.29
C ASN A 150 -24.40 13.23 -20.41
N CYS A 151 -24.07 13.94 -21.49
CA CYS A 151 -22.75 14.56 -21.70
C CYS A 151 -22.54 15.86 -20.90
N LEU A 152 -23.56 16.35 -20.20
CA LEU A 152 -23.43 17.45 -19.23
C LEU A 152 -22.92 16.98 -17.86
N TYR A 153 -22.72 15.68 -17.68
CA TYR A 153 -22.37 15.07 -16.40
C TYR A 153 -21.15 14.15 -16.50
N ASN A 154 -20.62 13.78 -15.35
CA ASN A 154 -19.62 12.73 -15.18
C ASN A 154 -20.07 11.41 -15.87
N PRO A 155 -19.30 10.84 -16.82
CA PRO A 155 -19.68 9.62 -17.52
C PRO A 155 -19.73 8.37 -16.62
N PHE A 156 -19.16 8.40 -15.41
CA PHE A 156 -19.31 7.30 -14.45
C PHE A 156 -20.77 7.11 -13.97
N LEU A 157 -21.64 8.12 -14.13
CA LEU A 157 -23.06 7.99 -13.78
C LEU A 157 -23.84 7.06 -14.73
N THR A 158 -23.35 6.85 -15.96
CA THR A 158 -24.00 5.99 -16.96
C THR A 158 -23.42 4.57 -17.03
N LEU A 159 -22.37 4.28 -16.25
CA LEU A 159 -21.75 2.96 -16.20
C LEU A 159 -22.62 1.96 -15.45
N GLU A 160 -23.36 1.13 -16.19
CA GLU A 160 -24.17 0.07 -15.58
C GLU A 160 -23.34 -0.86 -14.68
N GLY A 161 -23.85 -1.15 -13.48
CA GLY A 161 -23.19 -2.04 -12.53
C GLY A 161 -21.96 -1.44 -11.82
N PHE A 162 -21.62 -0.17 -12.06
CA PHE A 162 -20.69 0.58 -11.23
C PHE A 162 -21.45 1.31 -10.12
N ASP A 163 -21.05 1.09 -8.87
CA ASP A 163 -21.54 1.85 -7.72
C ASP A 163 -20.41 2.74 -7.16
N GLY A 164 -20.55 4.06 -7.26
CA GLY A 164 -19.52 5.00 -6.81
C GLY A 164 -19.14 4.87 -5.33
N VAL A 165 -20.01 4.31 -4.48
CA VAL A 165 -19.79 4.12 -3.04
C VAL A 165 -19.09 2.79 -2.76
N LEU A 166 -19.50 1.72 -3.44
CA LEU A 166 -19.02 0.36 -3.19
C LEU A 166 -17.79 -0.02 -4.05
N ASP A 167 -17.63 0.60 -5.22
CA ASP A 167 -16.58 0.30 -6.20
C ASP A 167 -15.43 1.33 -6.21
N THR A 168 -15.33 2.18 -5.18
CA THR A 168 -14.19 3.08 -4.92
C THR A 168 -13.48 2.76 -3.59
N PRO A 169 -12.83 1.58 -3.49
CA PRO A 169 -12.31 1.06 -2.21
C PRO A 169 -11.29 1.99 -1.54
N VAL A 170 -11.05 1.74 -0.25
CA VAL A 170 -10.12 2.50 0.60
C VAL A 170 -8.67 2.26 0.16
N GLU A 171 -8.20 3.01 -0.83
CA GLU A 171 -6.85 2.90 -1.40
C GLU A 171 -5.77 3.18 -0.34
N ILE A 172 -4.93 2.17 -0.09
CA ILE A 172 -4.03 2.14 1.08
C ILE A 172 -2.74 2.95 0.93
N LEU A 173 -2.31 3.29 -0.28
CA LEU A 173 -1.16 4.19 -0.48
C LEU A 173 -1.53 5.61 -0.02
N HIS A 174 -2.66 6.15 -0.46
CA HIS A 174 -3.11 7.50 -0.13
C HIS A 174 -3.73 7.61 1.25
N VAL A 175 -4.56 6.64 1.65
CA VAL A 175 -5.25 6.69 2.95
C VAL A 175 -4.29 6.32 4.09
N VAL A 176 -3.53 5.23 3.96
CA VAL A 176 -2.69 4.72 5.05
C VAL A 176 -1.29 5.34 4.99
N LEU A 177 -0.52 5.15 3.91
CA LEU A 177 0.90 5.58 3.90
C LEU A 177 1.07 7.10 3.76
N LEU A 178 0.45 7.71 2.75
CA LEU A 178 0.46 9.15 2.47
C LEU A 178 -0.65 9.91 3.20
N GLY A 179 -1.37 9.22 4.10
CA GLY A 179 -2.33 9.79 5.03
C GLY A 179 -1.89 9.48 6.46
N VAL A 180 -2.53 8.52 7.11
CA VAL A 180 -2.37 8.19 8.54
C VAL A 180 -0.92 8.10 9.01
N VAL A 181 -0.05 7.41 8.26
CA VAL A 181 1.37 7.22 8.61
C VAL A 181 2.17 8.49 8.41
N LYS A 182 2.00 9.18 7.27
CA LYS A 182 2.57 10.51 6.97
C LYS A 182 2.21 11.51 8.07
N TYR A 183 0.95 11.52 8.52
CA TYR A 183 0.44 12.42 9.56
C TYR A 183 1.16 12.23 10.90
N LEU A 184 1.24 11.00 11.41
CA LEU A 184 1.93 10.70 12.67
C LEU A 184 3.46 10.88 12.55
N ALA A 185 4.05 10.50 11.41
CA ALA A 185 5.46 10.71 11.13
C ALA A 185 5.81 12.20 11.14
N ARG A 186 5.02 13.05 10.47
CA ARG A 186 5.19 14.50 10.49
C ARG A 186 5.01 15.09 11.89
N ASP A 187 3.91 14.76 12.58
CA ASP A 187 3.59 15.31 13.91
C ASP A 187 4.61 14.91 14.99
N ASN A 188 5.25 13.74 14.88
CA ASN A 188 6.17 13.26 15.93
C ASN A 188 7.65 13.38 15.54
N ILE A 189 8.07 12.92 14.36
CA ILE A 189 9.49 12.92 13.97
C ILE A 189 9.97 14.34 13.63
N SER A 190 9.11 15.22 13.08
CA SER A 190 9.50 16.62 12.80
C SER A 190 9.74 17.45 14.07
N LYS A 191 9.10 17.08 15.19
CA LYS A 191 9.22 17.76 16.49
C LYS A 191 10.48 17.35 17.28
N LEU A 192 11.20 16.31 16.84
CA LEU A 192 12.45 15.88 17.48
C LEU A 192 13.56 16.93 17.34
N LYS A 193 14.36 17.07 18.39
CA LYS A 193 15.57 17.92 18.43
C LYS A 193 16.69 17.26 17.63
N GLU A 194 17.69 18.04 17.20
CA GLU A 194 18.81 17.51 16.40
C GLU A 194 19.59 16.35 17.07
N LYS A 195 19.72 16.37 18.40
CA LYS A 195 20.30 15.23 19.15
C LYS A 195 19.44 13.97 19.07
N GLU A 196 18.11 14.10 19.18
CA GLU A 196 17.15 12.99 19.10
C GLU A 196 17.09 12.45 17.67
N LYS A 197 17.12 13.32 16.65
CA LYS A 197 17.28 12.94 15.23
C LYS A 197 18.59 12.16 14.99
N SER A 198 19.69 12.59 15.58
CA SER A 198 21.00 11.93 15.44
C SER A 198 20.99 10.52 16.04
N ILE A 199 20.34 10.33 17.19
CA ILE A 199 20.09 9.01 17.80
C ILE A 199 19.20 8.15 16.90
N LEU A 200 18.11 8.71 16.38
CA LEU A 200 17.19 8.03 15.47
C LEU A 200 17.88 7.57 14.17
N ILE A 201 18.76 8.39 13.60
CA ILE A 201 19.57 8.04 12.43
C ILE A 201 20.49 6.85 12.73
N GLY A 202 21.23 6.89 13.85
CA GLY A 202 22.11 5.77 14.23
C GLY A 202 21.35 4.46 14.50
N ARG A 203 20.19 4.55 15.15
CA ARG A 203 19.30 3.38 15.36
C ARG A 203 18.72 2.83 14.05
N LEU A 204 18.40 3.69 13.08
CA LEU A 204 17.94 3.28 11.75
C LEU A 204 19.05 2.63 10.92
N ASP A 205 20.26 3.18 10.94
CA ASP A 205 21.39 2.66 10.16
C ASP A 205 21.96 1.35 10.76
N SER A 206 21.71 1.05 12.05
CA SER A 206 22.05 -0.22 12.72
C SER A 206 20.92 -1.25 12.80
N LEU A 207 19.74 -1.01 12.22
CA LEU A 207 18.60 -1.93 12.32
C LEU A 207 18.85 -3.23 11.53
N ASN A 208 18.54 -4.38 12.12
CA ASN A 208 18.62 -5.66 11.41
C ASN A 208 17.54 -5.77 10.32
N CYS A 209 17.93 -5.62 9.06
CA CYS A 209 17.03 -5.68 7.91
C CYS A 209 16.74 -7.12 7.42
N LEU A 210 17.35 -8.16 8.00
CA LEU A 210 17.11 -9.55 7.59
C LEU A 210 15.63 -9.94 7.72
N SER A 211 15.12 -10.65 6.72
CA SER A 211 13.69 -11.02 6.59
C SER A 211 12.70 -9.84 6.43
N MET A 212 13.16 -8.59 6.30
CA MET A 212 12.31 -7.46 5.88
C MET A 212 12.14 -7.41 4.36
N ASN A 213 11.25 -6.54 3.88
CA ASN A 213 11.05 -6.28 2.44
C ASN A 213 11.99 -5.19 1.87
N PHE A 214 13.13 -4.96 2.52
CA PHE A 214 14.22 -4.07 2.08
C PHE A 214 15.55 -4.49 2.73
N ASP A 215 16.66 -4.31 1.99
CA ASP A 215 17.97 -4.84 2.40
C ASP A 215 18.81 -3.86 3.24
N TRP A 216 18.56 -2.55 3.11
CA TRP A 216 19.28 -1.50 3.85
C TRP A 216 18.42 -0.25 4.06
N ILE A 217 18.77 0.53 5.09
CA ILE A 217 18.16 1.82 5.40
C ILE A 217 19.17 2.96 5.09
N LYS A 218 18.67 4.16 4.81
CA LYS A 218 19.46 5.40 4.77
C LYS A 218 18.85 6.39 5.77
N GLY A 219 19.15 6.22 7.05
CA GLY A 219 18.51 6.93 8.17
C GLY A 219 18.55 8.45 8.00
N ASN A 220 19.72 9.00 7.68
CA ASN A 220 19.88 10.43 7.40
C ASN A 220 18.93 10.95 6.31
N TYR A 221 18.71 10.18 5.23
CA TYR A 221 17.78 10.57 4.17
C TYR A 221 16.33 10.55 4.65
N LEU A 222 15.92 9.50 5.37
CA LEU A 222 14.56 9.39 5.91
C LEU A 222 14.21 10.55 6.85
N ILE A 223 15.10 10.88 7.77
CA ILE A 223 14.84 11.91 8.78
C ILE A 223 14.94 13.32 8.19
N LYS A 224 15.92 13.58 7.31
CA LYS A 224 16.04 14.87 6.62
C LYS A 224 14.85 15.19 5.72
N HIS A 225 14.29 14.19 5.06
CA HIS A 225 13.21 14.35 4.07
C HIS A 225 11.83 13.93 4.58
N ILE A 226 11.64 13.82 5.91
CA ILE A 226 10.43 13.27 6.56
C ILE A 226 9.10 13.89 6.07
N LYS A 227 9.11 15.17 5.67
CA LYS A 227 7.93 15.88 5.17
C LYS A 227 7.54 15.53 3.72
N SER A 228 8.46 14.97 2.94
CA SER A 228 8.34 14.71 1.50
C SER A 228 8.69 13.26 1.12
N LEU A 229 8.48 12.31 2.03
CA LEU A 229 8.72 10.88 1.74
C LEU A 229 7.61 10.29 0.88
N VAL A 230 7.97 9.27 0.08
CA VAL A 230 7.03 8.44 -0.70
C VAL A 230 6.60 7.21 0.09
N GLY A 231 5.49 6.57 -0.30
CA GLY A 231 4.89 5.43 0.44
C GLY A 231 5.86 4.30 0.78
N ARG A 232 6.78 3.93 -0.13
CA ARG A 232 7.83 2.93 0.14
C ARG A 232 8.69 3.27 1.35
N LEU A 233 9.02 4.55 1.55
CA LEU A 233 9.86 5.00 2.66
C LEU A 233 9.06 5.04 3.98
N PHE A 234 7.76 5.32 3.93
CA PHE A 234 6.88 5.15 5.09
C PHE A 234 6.73 3.68 5.52
N LYS A 235 6.76 2.71 4.59
CA LYS A 235 6.85 1.27 4.93
C LYS A 235 8.15 0.90 5.67
N VAL A 236 9.27 1.59 5.40
CA VAL A 236 10.52 1.41 6.16
C VAL A 236 10.35 1.96 7.59
N ILE A 237 9.75 3.15 7.73
CA ILE A 237 9.48 3.76 9.04
C ILE A 237 8.55 2.87 9.88
N LEU A 238 7.45 2.36 9.31
CA LEU A 238 6.52 1.46 10.02
C LEU A 238 7.21 0.22 10.60
N GLN A 239 8.04 -0.46 9.81
CA GLN A 239 8.71 -1.70 10.21
C GLN A 239 9.85 -1.50 11.21
N SER A 240 10.36 -0.26 11.33
CA SER A 240 11.49 0.08 12.19
C SER A 240 11.10 0.85 13.46
N ALA A 241 10.04 1.66 13.41
CA ALA A 241 9.61 2.58 14.49
C ALA A 241 9.56 1.94 15.89
N PRO A 242 9.05 0.71 16.10
CA PRO A 242 9.04 0.08 17.42
C PRO A 242 10.43 -0.04 18.06
N PHE A 243 11.50 -0.16 17.25
CA PHE A 243 12.86 -0.40 17.74
C PHE A 243 13.73 0.86 17.76
N VAL A 244 13.42 1.83 16.89
CA VAL A 244 14.24 3.02 16.73
C VAL A 244 13.65 4.26 17.41
N LEU A 245 12.33 4.39 17.46
CA LEU A 245 11.62 5.64 17.76
C LEU A 245 11.04 5.72 19.18
N LEU A 246 10.62 4.61 19.79
CA LEU A 246 9.77 4.65 21.00
C LEU A 246 10.37 5.47 22.17
N ASP A 247 11.64 5.29 22.51
CA ASP A 247 12.29 6.07 23.59
C ASP A 247 12.32 7.59 23.37
N LEU A 248 12.10 8.04 22.12
CA LEU A 248 12.05 9.46 21.75
C LEU A 248 10.62 10.04 21.82
N LEU A 249 9.64 9.23 22.27
CA LEU A 249 8.22 9.57 22.36
C LEU A 249 7.72 9.48 23.81
N SER A 250 6.67 10.23 24.12
CA SER A 250 5.94 10.05 25.39
C SER A 250 5.19 8.71 25.42
N PRO A 251 4.90 8.12 26.59
CA PRO A 251 4.24 6.81 26.69
C PRO A 251 2.93 6.71 25.89
N LYS A 252 2.07 7.73 25.92
CA LYS A 252 0.82 7.77 25.13
C LYS A 252 1.10 7.74 23.62
N ARG A 253 2.20 8.33 23.15
CA ARG A 253 2.62 8.31 21.74
C ARG A 253 3.28 6.98 21.35
N GLN A 254 4.03 6.34 22.25
CA GLN A 254 4.56 4.99 22.04
C GLN A 254 3.43 4.00 21.73
N GLU A 255 2.36 4.02 22.54
CA GLU A 255 1.19 3.15 22.38
C GLU A 255 0.48 3.35 21.03
N ILE A 256 0.29 4.60 20.61
CA ILE A 256 -0.30 4.94 19.29
C ILE A 256 0.57 4.42 18.14
N TRP A 257 1.89 4.56 18.23
CA TRP A 257 2.80 4.04 17.21
C TRP A 257 2.80 2.51 17.17
N LEU A 258 2.77 1.82 18.32
CA LEU A 258 2.66 0.37 18.38
C LEU A 258 1.33 -0.13 17.81
N ALA A 259 0.22 0.56 18.09
CA ALA A 259 -1.08 0.26 17.51
C ALA A 259 -1.09 0.44 15.98
N LEU A 260 -0.55 1.56 15.47
CA LEU A 260 -0.38 1.82 14.03
C LEU A 260 0.43 0.70 13.36
N CYS A 261 1.59 0.37 13.92
CA CYS A 261 2.52 -0.59 13.34
C CYS A 261 1.89 -2.00 13.25
N LYS A 262 1.23 -2.47 14.31
CA LYS A 262 0.51 -3.75 14.34
C LYS A 262 -0.68 -3.75 13.35
N MET A 263 -1.46 -2.67 13.29
CA MET A 263 -2.56 -2.53 12.34
C MET A 263 -2.05 -2.57 10.88
N CYS A 264 -0.96 -1.86 10.57
CA CYS A 264 -0.38 -1.89 9.22
C CYS A 264 0.12 -3.27 8.81
N ALA A 265 0.65 -4.09 9.72
CA ALA A 265 1.03 -5.48 9.43
C ALA A 265 -0.17 -6.32 8.95
N PHE A 266 -1.39 -6.07 9.45
CA PHE A 266 -2.62 -6.66 8.88
C PHE A 266 -2.99 -6.05 7.52
N ILE A 267 -2.95 -4.72 7.38
CA ILE A 267 -3.37 -4.03 6.14
C ILE A 267 -2.52 -4.44 4.93
N PHE A 268 -1.22 -4.65 5.10
CA PHE A 268 -0.31 -5.03 4.01
C PHE A 268 -0.18 -6.55 3.80
N GLN A 269 -1.02 -7.37 4.41
CA GLN A 269 -1.11 -8.80 4.07
C GLN A 269 -1.46 -8.97 2.58
N THR A 270 -0.74 -9.86 1.90
CA THR A 270 -0.96 -10.18 0.47
C THR A 270 -1.79 -11.45 0.28
N ARG A 271 -2.06 -12.19 1.36
CA ARG A 271 -2.85 -13.42 1.41
C ARG A 271 -3.70 -13.39 2.68
N ILE A 272 -4.94 -13.83 2.57
CA ILE A 272 -5.88 -13.96 3.70
C ILE A 272 -6.39 -15.40 3.69
N ALA A 273 -6.07 -16.18 4.72
CA ALA A 273 -6.43 -17.60 4.79
C ALA A 273 -7.89 -17.83 5.22
N ASN A 274 -8.42 -16.97 6.09
CA ASN A 274 -9.82 -16.96 6.49
C ASN A 274 -10.27 -15.48 6.54
N MET A 275 -11.27 -15.13 5.71
CA MET A 275 -11.71 -13.75 5.55
C MET A 275 -12.38 -13.20 6.81
N ASP A 276 -13.27 -13.96 7.45
CA ASP A 276 -14.02 -13.48 8.61
C ASP A 276 -13.09 -13.25 9.83
N ILE A 277 -12.24 -14.23 10.15
CA ILE A 277 -11.25 -14.10 11.24
C ILE A 277 -10.28 -12.92 11.00
N TYR A 278 -9.80 -12.76 9.76
CA TYR A 278 -8.93 -11.64 9.40
C TYR A 278 -9.65 -10.29 9.57
N LEU A 279 -10.90 -10.17 9.12
CA LEU A 279 -11.66 -8.93 9.20
C LEU A 279 -12.02 -8.56 10.64
N ASP A 280 -12.33 -9.55 11.49
CA ASP A 280 -12.53 -9.34 12.92
C ASP A 280 -11.25 -8.81 13.58
N GLN A 281 -10.11 -9.47 13.36
CA GLN A 281 -8.81 -9.04 13.90
C GLN A 281 -8.39 -7.65 13.40
N LEU A 282 -8.52 -7.38 12.09
CA LEU A 282 -8.24 -6.07 11.51
C LEU A 282 -9.16 -4.99 12.10
N THR A 283 -10.45 -5.30 12.32
CA THR A 283 -11.41 -4.37 12.93
C THR A 283 -11.01 -4.05 14.37
N LEU A 284 -10.58 -5.03 15.17
CA LEU A 284 -10.03 -4.81 16.50
C LEU A 284 -8.81 -3.87 16.46
N HIS A 285 -7.86 -4.12 15.55
CA HIS A 285 -6.66 -3.29 15.40
C HIS A 285 -6.98 -1.85 14.97
N ILE A 286 -7.93 -1.66 14.05
CA ILE A 286 -8.41 -0.33 13.62
C ILE A 286 -9.09 0.38 14.80
N HIS A 287 -10.02 -0.28 15.49
CA HIS A 287 -10.70 0.28 16.66
C HIS A 287 -9.73 0.71 17.76
N TRP A 288 -8.76 -0.15 18.09
CA TRP A 288 -7.74 0.14 19.09
C TRP A 288 -6.91 1.38 18.72
N PHE A 289 -6.44 1.46 17.47
CA PHE A 289 -5.70 2.61 16.97
C PHE A 289 -6.55 3.90 16.97
N MET A 290 -7.79 3.83 16.48
CA MET A 290 -8.73 4.96 16.44
C MET A 290 -9.07 5.48 17.84
N ARG A 291 -9.25 4.59 18.82
CA ARG A 291 -9.44 4.96 20.23
C ARG A 291 -8.25 5.75 20.75
N LEU A 292 -7.05 5.20 20.65
CA LEU A 292 -5.84 5.82 21.20
C LEU A 292 -5.52 7.18 20.56
N ILE A 293 -5.68 7.29 19.23
CA ILE A 293 -5.37 8.55 18.53
C ILE A 293 -6.40 9.64 18.85
N ILE A 294 -7.70 9.35 18.86
CA ILE A 294 -8.74 10.34 19.22
C ILE A 294 -8.66 10.72 20.71
N GLU A 295 -8.40 9.76 21.60
CA GLU A 295 -8.19 10.03 23.03
C GLU A 295 -6.91 10.86 23.29
N SER A 296 -5.91 10.81 22.39
CA SER A 296 -4.73 11.67 22.49
C SER A 296 -5.06 13.14 22.29
N ASN A 297 -5.86 13.46 21.26
CA ASN A 297 -6.43 14.76 20.99
C ASN A 297 -7.54 14.59 19.95
N ALA A 298 -8.78 14.97 20.27
CA ALA A 298 -9.88 14.80 19.32
C ALA A 298 -9.79 15.68 18.08
N GLN A 299 -8.84 16.64 18.00
CA GLN A 299 -8.52 17.38 16.77
C GLN A 299 -8.16 16.46 15.59
N TRP A 300 -7.76 15.20 15.83
CA TRP A 300 -7.55 14.20 14.78
C TRP A 300 -8.78 13.92 13.91
N VAL A 301 -10.02 14.21 14.37
CA VAL A 301 -11.23 14.06 13.53
C VAL A 301 -11.25 14.96 12.29
N ASN A 302 -10.42 16.01 12.24
CA ASN A 302 -10.27 16.84 11.03
C ASN A 302 -9.59 16.09 9.87
N LYS A 303 -8.93 14.96 10.12
CA LYS A 303 -8.24 14.18 9.08
C LYS A 303 -9.16 13.10 8.50
N ALA A 304 -9.82 13.38 7.39
CA ALA A 304 -10.76 12.46 6.73
C ALA A 304 -10.21 11.03 6.49
N LYS A 305 -8.91 10.91 6.16
CA LYS A 305 -8.24 9.63 5.90
C LYS A 305 -8.23 8.68 7.12
N LEU A 306 -8.33 9.19 8.36
CA LEU A 306 -8.48 8.35 9.56
C LEU A 306 -9.87 7.68 9.62
N HIS A 307 -10.96 8.41 9.36
CA HIS A 307 -12.31 7.84 9.30
C HIS A 307 -12.43 6.77 8.20
N MET A 308 -11.73 6.94 7.08
CA MET A 308 -11.72 5.94 6.00
C MET A 308 -11.19 4.56 6.44
N LEU A 309 -10.40 4.46 7.50
CA LEU A 309 -10.00 3.16 8.06
C LEU A 309 -11.22 2.32 8.48
N LEU A 310 -12.30 2.93 8.98
CA LEU A 310 -13.53 2.24 9.38
C LEU A 310 -14.32 1.62 8.20
N HIS A 311 -13.91 1.93 6.96
CA HIS A 311 -14.49 1.39 5.72
C HIS A 311 -13.54 0.42 4.98
N LEU A 312 -12.32 0.23 5.49
CA LEU A 312 -11.33 -0.69 4.91
C LEU A 312 -11.74 -2.16 5.02
N PRO A 313 -12.31 -2.67 6.15
CA PRO A 313 -12.79 -4.05 6.23
C PRO A 313 -13.82 -4.41 5.14
N GLN A 314 -14.74 -3.49 4.83
CA GLN A 314 -15.75 -3.64 3.79
C GLN A 314 -15.10 -3.71 2.39
N SER A 315 -14.09 -2.87 2.15
CA SER A 315 -13.30 -2.89 0.92
C SER A 315 -12.57 -4.23 0.74
N ILE A 316 -11.93 -4.74 1.81
CA ILE A 316 -11.23 -6.03 1.78
C ILE A 316 -12.19 -7.20 1.59
N ARG A 317 -13.39 -7.16 2.20
CA ARG A 317 -14.41 -8.20 1.99
C ARG A 317 -14.88 -8.28 0.54
N ARG A 318 -14.96 -7.15 -0.17
CA ARG A 318 -15.40 -7.07 -1.58
C ARG A 318 -14.28 -7.41 -2.58
N PHE A 319 -13.05 -6.94 -2.34
CA PHE A 319 -11.96 -6.98 -3.33
C PHE A 319 -10.77 -7.88 -2.94
N GLY A 320 -10.81 -8.54 -1.78
CA GLY A 320 -9.69 -9.33 -1.27
C GLY A 320 -8.61 -8.48 -0.58
N PRO A 321 -7.39 -9.00 -0.37
CA PRO A 321 -6.33 -8.31 0.37
C PRO A 321 -6.04 -6.91 -0.20
N ALA A 322 -5.85 -5.91 0.66
CA ALA A 322 -5.77 -4.51 0.24
C ALA A 322 -4.61 -4.17 -0.74
N SER A 323 -3.61 -5.05 -0.81
CA SER A 323 -2.56 -5.01 -1.86
C SER A 323 -3.08 -5.16 -3.31
N LEU A 324 -4.31 -5.64 -3.51
CA LEU A 324 -4.96 -5.78 -4.83
C LEU A 324 -5.53 -4.46 -5.35
N PHE A 325 -5.98 -3.57 -4.46
CA PHE A 325 -6.58 -2.28 -4.79
C PHE A 325 -5.69 -1.09 -4.40
N SER A 326 -4.36 -1.27 -4.40
CA SER A 326 -3.42 -0.18 -4.17
C SER A 326 -2.83 0.42 -5.44
N THR A 327 -2.72 1.75 -5.50
CA THR A 327 -2.20 2.49 -6.65
C THR A 327 -0.68 2.45 -6.80
N GLU A 328 0.08 1.97 -5.80
CA GLU A 328 1.55 1.95 -5.80
C GLU A 328 2.18 1.35 -7.08
N LYS A 329 1.59 0.27 -7.62
CA LYS A 329 2.03 -0.35 -8.87
C LYS A 329 1.72 0.54 -10.08
N PHE A 330 0.52 1.11 -10.14
CA PHE A 330 0.09 1.99 -11.24
C PHE A 330 0.91 3.29 -11.26
N GLU A 331 1.11 3.93 -10.11
CA GLU A 331 1.96 5.13 -10.00
C GLU A 331 3.43 4.86 -10.32
N SER A 332 3.95 3.67 -9.99
CA SER A 332 5.32 3.31 -10.40
C SER A 332 5.50 3.33 -11.93
N TYR A 333 4.42 3.05 -12.68
CA TYR A 333 4.41 3.10 -14.14
C TYR A 333 4.53 4.54 -14.68
N ASN A 334 4.19 5.57 -13.90
CA ASN A 334 4.43 6.97 -14.26
C ASN A 334 5.94 7.26 -14.43
N GLY A 335 6.83 6.43 -13.87
CA GLY A 335 8.27 6.46 -14.19
C GLY A 335 8.57 6.05 -15.64
N VAL A 336 7.87 5.03 -16.16
CA VAL A 336 8.01 4.53 -17.54
C VAL A 336 7.45 5.55 -18.54
N LEU A 337 6.26 6.10 -18.26
CA LEU A 337 5.66 7.18 -19.07
C LEU A 337 6.59 8.40 -19.16
N ARG A 338 7.09 8.89 -18.01
CA ARG A 338 8.03 10.02 -17.99
C ARG A 338 9.30 9.72 -18.78
N LYS A 339 9.86 8.51 -18.69
CA LYS A 339 11.07 8.13 -19.44
C LYS A 339 10.84 8.14 -20.95
N ALA A 340 9.71 7.58 -21.42
CA ALA A 340 9.36 7.63 -22.84
C ALA A 340 9.16 9.08 -23.34
N SER A 341 8.52 9.94 -22.54
CA SER A 341 8.36 11.38 -22.86
C SER A 341 9.69 12.15 -22.89
N VAL A 342 10.61 11.86 -21.96
CA VAL A 342 11.95 12.46 -21.93
C VAL A 342 12.76 12.15 -23.20
N HIS A 343 12.53 10.98 -23.81
CA HIS A 343 13.21 10.54 -25.04
C HIS A 343 12.43 10.84 -26.34
N SER A 344 11.28 11.52 -26.28
CA SER A 344 10.58 12.01 -27.48
C SER A 344 11.13 13.37 -27.95
N ASN A 345 10.62 13.88 -29.08
CA ASN A 345 10.92 15.25 -29.53
C ASN A 345 10.19 16.33 -28.70
N ARG A 346 9.24 15.92 -27.85
CA ARG A 346 8.45 16.76 -26.92
C ARG A 346 7.57 17.84 -27.58
N LEU A 347 7.37 17.80 -28.90
CA LEU A 347 6.44 18.69 -29.61
C LEU A 347 4.98 18.27 -29.40
N SER A 348 4.72 16.97 -29.20
CA SER A 348 3.38 16.45 -28.88
C SER A 348 3.49 15.22 -27.98
N SER A 349 3.93 15.43 -26.73
CA SER A 349 4.27 14.35 -25.80
C SER A 349 3.20 13.27 -25.67
N SER A 350 1.90 13.62 -25.63
CA SER A 350 0.81 12.64 -25.54
C SER A 350 0.74 11.73 -26.77
N ARG A 351 0.89 12.29 -27.98
CA ARG A 351 0.91 11.53 -29.23
C ARG A 351 2.16 10.67 -29.33
N ASP A 352 3.32 11.25 -29.02
CA ASP A 352 4.60 10.55 -29.11
C ASP A 352 4.66 9.38 -28.11
N LEU A 353 4.08 9.54 -26.91
CA LEU A 353 3.86 8.47 -25.95
C LEU A 353 2.95 7.38 -26.51
N ALA A 354 1.77 7.75 -27.01
CA ALA A 354 0.81 6.79 -27.58
C ALA A 354 1.43 5.94 -28.70
N VAL A 355 2.13 6.59 -29.65
CA VAL A 355 2.88 5.90 -30.72
C VAL A 355 3.98 5.00 -30.16
N THR A 356 4.73 5.45 -29.14
CA THR A 356 5.78 4.63 -28.51
C THR A 356 5.22 3.35 -27.88
N PHE A 357 4.13 3.44 -27.11
CA PHE A 357 3.51 2.28 -26.47
C PHE A 357 2.74 1.38 -27.45
N ALA A 358 2.16 1.96 -28.51
CA ALA A 358 1.58 1.19 -29.61
C ALA A 358 2.66 0.36 -30.33
N ASN A 359 3.82 0.96 -30.63
CA ASN A 359 4.94 0.27 -31.25
C ASN A 359 5.50 -0.85 -30.35
N TYR A 360 5.63 -0.62 -29.04
CA TYR A 360 6.05 -1.67 -28.10
C TYR A 360 5.04 -2.82 -28.01
N SER A 361 3.75 -2.51 -27.96
CA SER A 361 2.67 -3.52 -27.91
C SER A 361 2.59 -4.33 -29.21
N GLY A 362 2.65 -3.66 -30.37
CA GLY A 362 2.65 -4.29 -31.69
C GLY A 362 3.89 -5.16 -31.91
N LEU A 363 5.08 -4.66 -31.56
CA LEU A 363 6.32 -5.44 -31.63
C LEU A 363 6.22 -6.70 -30.74
N LYS A 364 5.78 -6.55 -29.48
CA LYS A 364 5.61 -7.66 -28.55
C LYS A 364 4.63 -8.71 -29.13
N PHE A 365 3.48 -8.28 -29.60
CA PHE A 365 2.47 -9.12 -30.23
C PHE A 365 3.03 -9.91 -31.42
N LEU A 366 3.73 -9.25 -32.34
CA LEU A 366 4.32 -9.91 -33.52
C LEU A 366 5.37 -10.97 -33.11
N VAL A 367 6.33 -10.60 -32.26
CA VAL A 367 7.44 -11.51 -31.93
C VAL A 367 7.05 -12.63 -30.96
N SER A 368 5.99 -12.44 -30.15
CA SER A 368 5.42 -13.51 -29.32
C SER A 368 4.50 -14.47 -30.08
N GLY A 369 4.32 -14.29 -31.40
CA GLY A 369 3.45 -15.15 -32.21
C GLY A 369 1.97 -14.85 -32.08
N GLY A 370 1.60 -13.60 -31.84
CA GLY A 370 0.22 -13.13 -31.90
C GLY A 370 -0.44 -13.46 -33.25
N VAL A 371 -1.76 -13.65 -33.21
CA VAL A 371 -2.57 -14.09 -34.34
C VAL A 371 -3.44 -12.93 -34.83
N LEU A 372 -3.25 -12.52 -36.08
CA LEU A 372 -4.13 -11.57 -36.76
C LEU A 372 -5.23 -12.34 -37.47
N TYR A 373 -6.48 -12.02 -37.15
CA TYR A 373 -7.66 -12.56 -37.82
C TYR A 373 -8.17 -11.58 -38.88
N ASN A 374 -8.45 -12.08 -40.08
CA ASN A 374 -9.11 -11.32 -41.14
C ASN A 374 -10.58 -11.75 -41.23
N GLU A 375 -11.48 -10.86 -40.82
CA GLU A 375 -12.92 -11.12 -40.80
C GLU A 375 -13.52 -11.35 -42.19
N GLN A 376 -12.96 -10.71 -43.23
CA GLN A 376 -13.47 -10.80 -44.61
C GLN A 376 -13.21 -12.17 -45.24
N THR A 377 -12.09 -12.80 -44.88
CA THR A 377 -11.65 -14.10 -45.42
C THR A 377 -11.83 -15.26 -44.44
N GLY A 378 -12.16 -14.97 -43.18
CA GLY A 378 -12.17 -15.95 -42.08
C GLY A 378 -10.79 -16.54 -41.75
N SER A 379 -9.70 -15.96 -42.27
CA SER A 379 -8.36 -16.55 -42.19
C SER A 379 -7.50 -15.91 -41.10
N THR A 380 -6.72 -16.73 -40.40
CA THR A 380 -5.69 -16.27 -39.46
C THR A 380 -4.31 -16.15 -40.11
N SER A 381 -3.50 -15.24 -39.58
CA SER A 381 -2.08 -15.08 -39.94
C SER A 381 -1.24 -14.77 -38.71
N THR A 382 0.05 -15.04 -38.78
CA THR A 382 1.03 -14.75 -37.72
C THR A 382 2.37 -14.37 -38.33
N ALA A 383 3.26 -13.76 -37.53
CA ALA A 383 4.62 -13.49 -37.96
C ALA A 383 5.38 -14.79 -38.31
N SER A 384 6.34 -14.70 -39.24
CA SER A 384 7.07 -15.86 -39.74
C SER A 384 7.87 -16.58 -38.64
N SER A 385 8.34 -17.79 -38.92
CA SER A 385 9.20 -18.57 -38.02
C SER A 385 10.43 -17.78 -37.58
N GLU A 386 11.06 -17.04 -38.49
CA GLU A 386 12.32 -16.33 -38.29
C GLU A 386 12.10 -15.14 -37.32
N VAL A 387 11.02 -14.38 -37.51
CA VAL A 387 10.65 -13.26 -36.63
C VAL A 387 10.35 -13.76 -35.21
N ARG A 388 9.61 -14.87 -35.08
CA ARG A 388 9.31 -15.48 -33.77
C ARG A 388 10.56 -16.09 -33.11
N GLN A 389 11.51 -16.59 -33.91
CA GLN A 389 12.76 -17.15 -33.41
C GLN A 389 13.67 -16.09 -32.76
N VAL A 390 13.63 -14.83 -33.22
CA VAL A 390 14.35 -13.70 -32.58
C VAL A 390 13.93 -13.54 -31.11
N PHE A 391 12.65 -13.77 -30.79
CA PHE A 391 12.17 -13.73 -29.41
C PHE A 391 12.38 -15.06 -28.69
N ALA A 392 12.01 -16.19 -29.28
CA ALA A 392 12.13 -17.51 -28.66
C ALA A 392 13.59 -17.86 -28.28
N GLY A 393 14.55 -17.50 -29.14
CA GLY A 393 15.98 -17.75 -28.93
C GLY A 393 16.71 -16.70 -28.07
N ASN A 394 16.05 -15.62 -27.63
CA ASN A 394 16.73 -14.52 -26.92
C ASN A 394 16.12 -14.23 -25.53
N PRO A 395 16.62 -14.89 -24.47
CA PRO A 395 16.18 -14.67 -23.09
C PRO A 395 16.42 -13.25 -22.54
N LEU A 396 17.21 -12.40 -23.19
CA LEU A 396 17.36 -10.99 -22.81
C LEU A 396 16.24 -10.15 -23.42
N LEU A 397 15.90 -10.37 -24.69
CA LEU A 397 14.79 -9.70 -25.37
C LEU A 397 13.44 -10.04 -24.71
N GLN A 398 13.25 -11.32 -24.37
CA GLN A 398 12.10 -11.77 -23.58
C GLN A 398 11.94 -10.98 -22.28
N ARG A 399 13.01 -10.92 -21.47
CA ARG A 399 13.02 -10.17 -20.20
C ARG A 399 12.79 -8.67 -20.41
N ALA A 400 13.34 -8.07 -21.47
CA ALA A 400 13.12 -6.67 -21.82
C ALA A 400 11.65 -6.37 -22.19
N MET A 401 10.94 -7.33 -22.79
CA MET A 401 9.50 -7.23 -23.09
C MET A 401 8.58 -7.70 -21.94
N GLY A 402 9.14 -7.96 -20.76
CA GLY A 402 8.41 -8.42 -19.58
C GLY A 402 7.93 -9.88 -19.65
N TYR A 403 8.47 -10.68 -20.57
CA TYR A 403 8.24 -12.13 -20.62
C TYR A 403 9.39 -12.86 -19.91
N ASN A 404 9.04 -13.84 -19.08
CA ASN A 404 10.02 -14.66 -18.37
C ASN A 404 9.50 -16.09 -18.32
N TYR A 405 9.88 -16.92 -19.30
CA TYR A 405 9.51 -18.33 -19.37
C TYR A 405 9.90 -19.15 -18.12
N LYS A 406 10.83 -18.66 -17.30
CA LYS A 406 11.18 -19.26 -16.00
C LYS A 406 10.18 -18.92 -14.87
N LEU A 407 9.04 -18.30 -15.19
CA LEU A 407 7.90 -18.13 -14.30
C LEU A 407 6.76 -19.10 -14.59
N ASP A 408 6.87 -19.99 -15.58
CA ASP A 408 6.03 -21.19 -15.64
C ASP A 408 6.27 -22.05 -14.40
N ASP A 409 5.23 -22.76 -13.94
CA ASP A 409 5.19 -23.59 -12.72
C ASP A 409 6.20 -24.78 -12.71
N SER A 410 7.09 -24.85 -13.69
CA SER A 410 8.19 -25.81 -13.80
C SER A 410 9.37 -25.56 -12.84
N VAL A 411 9.43 -24.41 -12.16
CA VAL A 411 10.48 -24.14 -11.15
C VAL A 411 10.11 -24.82 -9.83
N SER A 412 10.60 -26.05 -9.65
CA SER A 412 10.55 -26.72 -8.36
C SER A 412 11.43 -26.00 -7.34
N TYR A 413 10.80 -25.50 -6.28
CA TYR A 413 11.49 -24.98 -5.12
C TYR A 413 11.85 -26.12 -4.15
N PRO A 414 12.94 -26.01 -3.37
CA PRO A 414 13.82 -24.85 -3.26
C PRO A 414 14.94 -24.78 -4.32
N LEU A 415 15.33 -23.55 -4.71
CA LEU A 415 16.29 -23.26 -5.77
C LEU A 415 17.60 -22.66 -5.21
N ASP A 416 18.70 -23.39 -5.39
CA ASP A 416 20.07 -22.97 -5.07
C ASP A 416 20.55 -21.87 -6.05
N LEU A 417 20.86 -20.69 -5.51
CA LEU A 417 21.28 -19.50 -6.29
C LEU A 417 22.73 -19.58 -6.81
N LYS A 418 23.49 -20.63 -6.45
CA LYS A 418 24.88 -20.90 -6.89
C LYS A 418 25.88 -19.76 -6.62
N ILE A 419 25.63 -18.96 -5.59
CA ILE A 419 26.56 -17.92 -5.13
C ILE A 419 27.82 -18.62 -4.59
N LYS A 420 29.01 -18.14 -5.01
CA LYS A 420 30.29 -18.67 -4.50
C LYS A 420 30.46 -18.28 -3.03
N ILE A 421 30.68 -19.27 -2.18
CA ILE A 421 31.06 -19.07 -0.77
C ILE A 421 32.55 -18.69 -0.74
N PRO A 422 32.95 -17.60 -0.05
CA PRO A 422 34.36 -17.29 0.21
C PRO A 422 35.07 -18.42 0.95
N LYS A 423 36.37 -18.60 0.73
CA LYS A 423 37.14 -19.67 1.41
C LYS A 423 37.21 -19.50 2.93
N GLU A 424 36.99 -18.28 3.42
CA GLU A 424 36.98 -17.94 4.85
C GLU A 424 35.67 -18.36 5.54
N ASP A 425 34.56 -18.47 4.78
CA ASP A 425 33.22 -18.81 5.28
C ASP A 425 32.89 -20.32 5.15
N THR A 426 33.85 -21.16 4.74
CA THR A 426 33.62 -22.60 4.60
C THR A 426 33.65 -23.31 5.95
N LEU A 427 32.51 -23.88 6.35
CA LEU A 427 32.35 -24.67 7.57
C LEU A 427 32.53 -26.18 7.30
N PRO A 428 33.04 -26.96 8.29
CA PRO A 428 32.97 -28.42 8.24
C PRO A 428 31.51 -28.90 8.39
N ALA A 429 31.24 -30.13 7.93
CA ALA A 429 29.93 -30.75 8.11
C ALA A 429 29.61 -30.92 9.61
N PRO A 430 28.42 -30.51 10.09
CA PRO A 430 27.99 -30.71 11.46
C PRO A 430 27.97 -32.19 11.87
N ILE A 431 28.33 -32.48 13.12
CA ILE A 431 28.37 -33.85 13.72
C ILE A 431 26.96 -34.48 13.72
N GLU A 432 25.92 -33.64 13.73
CA GLU A 432 24.52 -34.04 13.56
C GLU A 432 24.20 -34.71 12.21
N PHE A 433 25.15 -34.74 11.26
CA PHE A 433 25.05 -35.50 9.99
C PHE A 433 25.88 -36.79 9.96
N ASP A 434 26.58 -37.15 11.03
CA ASP A 434 27.57 -38.25 11.04
C ASP A 434 26.94 -39.66 11.14
N GLU A 435 25.61 -39.76 11.07
CA GLU A 435 24.93 -41.04 10.82
C GLU A 435 25.27 -41.59 9.41
N PRO A 436 25.31 -42.92 9.22
CA PRO A 436 25.78 -43.59 7.98
C PRO A 436 24.95 -43.34 6.71
N VAL A 437 24.05 -42.35 6.73
CA VAL A 437 23.06 -42.04 5.71
C VAL A 437 23.49 -40.84 4.81
N HIS A 438 24.51 -40.05 5.17
CA HIS A 438 24.80 -38.73 4.56
C HIS A 438 26.20 -38.53 3.91
N PRO A 439 26.72 -39.42 3.04
CA PRO A 439 28.12 -39.38 2.57
C PRO A 439 28.50 -38.25 1.60
N GLN A 440 27.59 -37.35 1.18
CA GLN A 440 27.85 -36.27 0.21
C GLN A 440 27.09 -34.97 0.52
N MET A 441 27.48 -34.32 1.63
CA MET A 441 26.97 -33.00 2.02
C MET A 441 27.85 -31.86 1.47
N ALA A 442 27.25 -30.75 1.07
CA ALA A 442 27.96 -29.53 0.69
C ALA A 442 27.26 -28.27 1.24
N LEU A 443 28.04 -27.26 1.62
CA LEU A 443 27.54 -25.96 2.11
C LEU A 443 26.93 -25.14 0.96
N VAL A 444 25.88 -24.37 1.25
CA VAL A 444 25.14 -23.50 0.32
C VAL A 444 25.04 -22.09 0.91
N ALA A 445 25.31 -21.05 0.12
CA ALA A 445 25.29 -19.66 0.58
C ALA A 445 23.87 -19.12 0.82
N GLN A 446 22.96 -19.36 -0.13
CA GLN A 446 21.58 -18.87 -0.14
C GLN A 446 20.69 -19.84 -0.92
N LEU A 447 19.45 -20.02 -0.46
CA LEU A 447 18.50 -20.98 -1.03
C LEU A 447 17.11 -20.35 -1.16
N LEU A 448 16.57 -20.25 -2.36
CA LEU A 448 15.26 -19.65 -2.61
C LEU A 448 14.16 -20.69 -2.30
N LEU A 449 13.32 -20.47 -1.28
CA LEU A 449 12.18 -21.34 -0.89
C LEU A 449 10.93 -21.09 -1.74
N SER A 450 10.72 -19.85 -2.15
CA SER A 450 9.59 -19.43 -2.96
C SER A 450 10.00 -18.22 -3.79
N LYS A 451 9.15 -17.78 -4.73
CA LYS A 451 9.42 -16.64 -5.63
C LYS A 451 9.87 -15.35 -4.92
N HIS A 452 9.55 -15.20 -3.64
CA HIS A 452 9.84 -14.00 -2.85
C HIS A 452 10.64 -14.27 -1.57
N GLU A 453 11.02 -15.52 -1.29
CA GLU A 453 11.67 -15.91 -0.03
C GLU A 453 13.03 -16.55 -0.28
N VAL A 454 14.09 -15.81 0.03
CA VAL A 454 15.45 -16.35 0.10
C VAL A 454 15.73 -16.78 1.54
N LEU A 455 16.02 -18.06 1.74
CA LEU A 455 16.72 -18.51 2.93
C LEU A 455 18.14 -17.98 2.89
N HIS A 456 18.31 -16.95 3.71
CA HIS A 456 19.52 -16.75 4.49
C HIS A 456 19.44 -17.64 5.74
N PRO A 457 20.42 -17.54 6.65
CA PRO A 457 20.33 -18.32 7.87
C PRO A 457 19.16 -17.93 8.87
N GLY A 458 17.92 -18.42 8.64
CA GLY A 458 16.72 -18.59 9.54
C GLY A 458 15.49 -19.17 8.77
N PHE A 459 14.47 -19.89 9.29
CA PHE A 459 14.05 -20.46 10.61
C PHE A 459 13.14 -21.73 10.42
N GLU A 460 12.84 -22.62 11.41
CA GLU A 460 12.05 -23.89 11.16
C GLU A 460 11.20 -24.51 12.33
N GLN A 461 10.23 -25.39 11.99
CA GLN A 461 9.16 -26.11 12.77
C GLN A 461 9.61 -27.44 13.45
N GLU A 462 8.82 -28.26 14.18
CA GLU A 462 7.37 -28.64 14.10
C GLU A 462 6.71 -28.95 15.49
N SER A 463 5.36 -28.93 15.54
CA SER A 463 4.48 -29.02 16.74
C SER A 463 4.63 -27.87 17.77
N LYS A 464 3.72 -26.88 17.67
CA LYS A 464 3.98 -25.44 17.91
C LYS A 464 5.00 -24.89 16.87
N PRO A 465 4.80 -23.68 16.33
CA PRO A 465 5.79 -23.06 15.45
C PRO A 465 6.98 -22.64 16.33
N LEU A 466 8.12 -23.32 16.13
CA LEU A 466 9.37 -22.97 16.78
C LEU A 466 10.12 -21.92 15.97
N VAL A 467 11.06 -21.25 16.63
CA VAL A 467 11.91 -20.21 16.06
C VAL A 467 13.33 -20.71 16.24
N GLY A 468 14.11 -20.86 15.16
CA GLY A 468 15.54 -21.19 15.26
C GLY A 468 16.36 -20.43 14.21
N MET A 469 17.36 -19.65 14.63
CA MET A 469 18.27 -18.98 13.68
C MET A 469 19.12 -20.04 12.98
N ILE A 470 19.02 -20.18 11.66
CA ILE A 470 19.92 -21.08 10.92
C ILE A 470 21.35 -20.54 11.09
N LYS A 471 22.33 -21.44 11.11
CA LYS A 471 23.77 -21.18 11.13
C LYS A 471 24.42 -21.52 9.79
N SER A 472 23.89 -22.53 9.09
CA SER A 472 24.39 -22.97 7.79
C SER A 472 23.33 -23.77 7.01
N ILE A 473 23.37 -23.65 5.68
CA ILE A 473 22.48 -24.35 4.75
C ILE A 473 23.31 -25.41 4.03
N TRP A 474 22.79 -26.63 3.94
CA TRP A 474 23.49 -27.81 3.42
C TRP A 474 22.67 -28.47 2.32
N VAL A 475 23.36 -29.05 1.32
CA VAL A 475 22.74 -29.87 0.29
C VAL A 475 23.35 -31.27 0.28
N LYS A 476 22.49 -32.28 0.40
CA LYS A 476 22.80 -33.68 0.10
C LYS A 476 22.64 -33.89 -1.40
N LYS A 477 23.72 -34.30 -2.06
CA LYS A 477 23.68 -34.67 -3.48
C LYS A 477 23.34 -36.15 -3.59
N THR A 478 22.24 -36.49 -4.26
CA THR A 478 21.91 -37.88 -4.62
C THR A 478 21.82 -38.03 -6.14
N THR A 479 21.90 -39.26 -6.63
CA THR A 479 21.74 -39.61 -8.05
C THR A 479 20.30 -39.36 -8.50
N GLY A 480 20.01 -38.11 -8.90
CA GLY A 480 18.71 -37.67 -9.42
C GLY A 480 18.07 -36.51 -8.65
N ALA A 481 18.49 -36.20 -7.41
CA ALA A 481 17.89 -35.14 -6.62
C ALA A 481 18.91 -34.35 -5.77
N LYS A 482 18.53 -33.12 -5.40
CA LYS A 482 19.19 -32.31 -4.38
C LYS A 482 18.24 -32.19 -3.19
N ILE A 483 18.68 -32.63 -2.02
CA ILE A 483 17.90 -32.52 -0.79
C ILE A 483 18.58 -31.50 0.12
N TYR A 484 17.84 -30.49 0.57
CA TYR A 484 18.41 -29.40 1.36
C TYR A 484 18.04 -29.53 2.83
N TYR A 485 19.02 -29.21 3.67
CA TYR A 485 18.94 -29.22 5.13
C TYR A 485 19.49 -27.90 5.67
N VAL A 486 19.04 -27.50 6.84
CA VAL A 486 19.50 -26.31 7.52
C VAL A 486 19.87 -26.67 8.95
N ARG A 487 20.99 -26.15 9.44
CA ARG A 487 21.36 -26.28 10.86
C ARG A 487 20.84 -25.05 11.60
N VAL A 488 19.85 -25.20 12.47
CA VAL A 488 19.28 -24.13 13.31
C VAL A 488 19.86 -24.13 14.72
N GLN A 489 19.94 -22.95 15.33
CA GLN A 489 20.06 -22.72 16.76
C GLN A 489 18.69 -22.27 17.30
N GLY A 490 18.10 -23.02 18.22
CA GLY A 490 16.73 -22.79 18.69
C GLY A 490 16.55 -21.52 19.53
N PHE A 491 15.33 -21.02 19.57
CA PHE A 491 14.84 -19.96 20.46
C PHE A 491 13.58 -20.41 21.18
N GLU A 492 13.43 -19.99 22.42
CA GLU A 492 12.22 -20.16 23.21
C GLU A 492 11.42 -18.86 23.24
N THR A 493 10.11 -18.93 23.00
CA THR A 493 9.19 -17.79 23.16
C THR A 493 8.92 -17.53 24.63
N THR A 494 9.10 -16.30 25.07
CA THR A 494 8.85 -15.88 26.46
C THR A 494 7.64 -14.93 26.53
N GLU A 495 7.62 -14.01 27.49
CA GLU A 495 6.52 -13.07 27.70
C GLU A 495 6.38 -12.01 26.59
N VAL A 496 5.32 -11.21 26.66
CA VAL A 496 5.20 -10.00 25.84
C VAL A 496 6.01 -8.91 26.54
N ASP A 497 6.97 -8.32 25.84
CA ASP A 497 7.78 -7.23 26.39
C ASP A 497 6.91 -5.99 26.62
N ASN A 498 6.99 -5.37 27.80
CA ASN A 498 6.13 -4.25 28.18
C ASN A 498 6.40 -2.96 27.39
N HIS A 499 7.63 -2.73 26.92
CA HIS A 499 8.02 -1.54 26.17
C HIS A 499 7.64 -1.68 24.68
N TYR A 500 8.00 -2.81 24.06
CA TYR A 500 7.67 -3.06 22.65
C TYR A 500 6.23 -3.56 22.44
N GLN A 501 5.57 -4.06 23.47
CA GLN A 501 4.30 -4.80 23.40
C GLN A 501 4.33 -5.92 22.34
N MET A 502 5.47 -6.60 22.22
CA MET A 502 5.75 -7.64 21.22
C MET A 502 6.33 -8.89 21.90
N ARG A 503 6.23 -10.04 21.24
CA ARG A 503 6.68 -11.31 21.82
C ARG A 503 8.19 -11.35 21.93
N SER A 504 8.69 -11.56 23.14
CA SER A 504 10.11 -11.84 23.38
C SER A 504 10.48 -13.27 23.00
N ILE A 505 11.72 -13.46 22.56
CA ILE A 505 12.35 -14.75 22.35
C ILE A 505 13.76 -14.76 22.95
N VAL A 506 14.19 -15.92 23.45
CA VAL A 506 15.51 -16.13 24.06
C VAL A 506 16.26 -17.21 23.28
N ARG A 507 17.49 -16.91 22.87
CA ARG A 507 18.35 -17.84 22.15
C ARG A 507 18.80 -18.98 23.07
N THR A 508 18.60 -20.22 22.64
CA THR A 508 19.03 -21.43 23.36
C THR A 508 20.40 -21.91 22.89
N PRO A 509 21.13 -22.74 23.66
CA PRO A 509 22.34 -23.42 23.17
C PRO A 509 22.04 -24.57 22.20
N TYR A 510 20.78 -25.01 22.11
CA TYR A 510 20.39 -26.20 21.35
C TYR A 510 20.44 -25.94 19.85
N HIS A 511 20.98 -26.92 19.13
CA HIS A 511 21.04 -26.93 17.68
C HIS A 511 20.28 -28.13 17.13
N ALA A 512 19.69 -27.97 15.95
CA ALA A 512 19.04 -29.05 15.23
C ALA A 512 19.39 -28.97 13.73
N VAL A 513 19.41 -30.12 13.07
CA VAL A 513 19.40 -30.22 11.61
C VAL A 513 17.97 -30.49 11.18
N VAL A 514 17.44 -29.65 10.30
CA VAL A 514 16.05 -29.75 9.83
C VAL A 514 16.02 -29.67 8.32
N HIS A 515 15.03 -30.32 7.70
CA HIS A 515 14.94 -30.51 6.24
C HIS A 515 14.00 -29.47 5.66
N THR A 516 14.48 -28.62 4.73
CA THR A 516 13.85 -27.34 4.31
C THR A 516 12.35 -27.35 3.96
N LYS A 517 11.77 -28.52 3.65
CA LYS A 517 10.33 -28.73 3.48
C LYS A 517 9.47 -28.40 4.71
N PHE A 518 10.04 -28.35 5.94
CA PHE A 518 9.29 -27.94 7.13
C PHE A 518 9.51 -26.45 7.46
N ILE A 519 10.24 -25.69 6.64
CA ILE A 519 10.37 -24.24 6.79
C ILE A 519 9.09 -23.57 6.28
N LEU A 520 8.35 -22.96 7.20
CA LEU A 520 7.16 -22.16 6.87
C LEU A 520 7.50 -20.83 6.19
N GLY A 521 8.69 -20.28 6.46
CA GLY A 521 9.17 -19.00 5.97
C GLY A 521 10.05 -18.29 6.99
N THR A 522 10.49 -17.08 6.68
CA THR A 522 11.35 -16.28 7.56
C THR A 522 10.57 -15.21 8.32
N ILE A 523 11.08 -14.82 9.51
CA ILE A 523 10.57 -13.70 10.31
C ILE A 523 11.71 -12.72 10.63
N ASN A 524 11.38 -11.45 10.84
CA ASN A 524 12.29 -10.43 11.33
C ASN A 524 12.26 -10.39 12.87
N VAL A 525 13.45 -10.39 13.46
CA VAL A 525 13.65 -10.25 14.92
C VAL A 525 14.70 -9.19 15.17
N GLN A 526 14.49 -8.37 16.19
CA GLN A 526 15.41 -7.33 16.62
C GLN A 526 15.98 -7.67 17.99
N HIS A 527 17.22 -7.28 18.24
CA HIS A 527 17.82 -7.37 19.57
C HIS A 527 17.02 -6.53 20.58
N ASN A 528 16.87 -7.01 21.82
CA ASN A 528 16.22 -6.23 22.88
C ASN A 528 17.17 -5.16 23.44
N CYS A 529 17.47 -4.15 22.62
CA CYS A 529 18.37 -3.05 22.94
C CYS A 529 17.96 -2.33 24.23
N ARG A 530 16.64 -2.26 24.51
CA ARG A 530 16.09 -1.53 25.66
C ARG A 530 16.38 -2.20 26.99
N LYS A 531 16.35 -3.54 27.04
CA LYS A 531 16.64 -4.34 28.24
C LYS A 531 18.11 -4.25 28.68
N PHE A 532 19.01 -3.94 27.76
CA PHE A 532 20.46 -3.89 27.99
C PHE A 532 21.07 -2.50 27.73
N ASP A 533 20.23 -1.46 27.64
CA ASP A 533 20.59 -0.05 27.41
C ASP A 533 21.71 0.16 26.36
N CYS A 534 21.59 -0.55 25.23
CA CYS A 534 22.65 -0.63 24.22
C CYS A 534 23.01 0.76 23.65
N PRO A 535 24.28 1.21 23.78
CA PRO A 535 24.65 2.58 23.46
C PRO A 535 24.75 2.82 21.95
N VAL A 536 24.40 4.04 21.54
CA VAL A 536 24.72 4.57 20.20
C VAL A 536 26.07 5.27 20.28
N VAL A 537 27.06 4.80 19.54
CA VAL A 537 28.43 5.34 19.52
C VAL A 537 28.87 5.66 18.10
N CYS A 538 29.68 6.71 17.94
CA CYS A 538 30.21 7.09 16.62
C CYS A 538 31.48 6.27 16.29
N SER A 539 31.33 4.99 15.93
CA SER A 539 32.45 4.08 15.64
C SER A 539 32.68 3.74 14.17
N GLN A 540 31.66 3.80 13.32
CA GLN A 540 31.79 3.29 11.95
C GLN A 540 32.39 4.35 11.01
N GLY A 541 33.50 4.03 10.34
CA GLY A 541 34.07 4.89 9.30
C GLY A 541 33.10 5.07 8.13
N ALA A 542 32.73 6.31 7.82
CA ALA A 542 31.81 6.58 6.73
C ALA A 542 32.52 6.38 5.38
N GLN A 543 32.05 5.42 4.59
CA GLN A 543 32.41 5.40 3.17
C GLN A 543 31.62 6.46 2.39
N MET A 544 32.37 7.27 1.63
CA MET A 544 31.86 8.14 0.57
C MET A 544 32.61 7.78 -0.70
N GLU A 545 31.89 7.59 -1.82
CA GLU A 545 32.49 7.32 -3.14
C GLU A 545 33.50 6.12 -3.13
N HIS A 546 33.18 5.07 -2.36
CA HIS A 546 34.03 3.89 -2.14
C HIS A 546 35.38 4.16 -1.45
N GLN A 547 35.55 5.32 -0.81
CA GLN A 547 36.72 5.65 0.01
C GLN A 547 36.34 5.75 1.50
N ASP A 548 37.19 5.19 2.36
CA ASP A 548 37.05 5.32 3.81
C ASP A 548 37.37 6.76 4.24
N THR A 549 36.39 7.47 4.80
CA THR A 549 36.58 8.83 5.30
C THR A 549 36.81 8.85 6.81
N ARG A 550 37.39 9.95 7.32
CA ARG A 550 37.57 10.20 8.76
C ARG A 550 36.25 10.56 9.49
N LEU A 551 35.13 10.63 8.78
CA LEU A 551 33.82 10.92 9.39
C LEU A 551 33.28 9.63 10.02
N THR A 552 32.95 9.66 11.31
CA THR A 552 32.30 8.52 11.97
C THR A 552 30.78 8.63 11.92
N ARG A 553 30.09 7.51 11.72
CA ARG A 553 28.63 7.41 11.80
C ARG A 553 28.19 6.84 13.16
N PRO A 554 27.05 7.30 13.71
CA PRO A 554 26.47 6.72 14.91
C PRO A 554 25.95 5.30 14.63
N GLU A 555 26.24 4.37 15.54
CA GLU A 555 25.98 2.94 15.42
C GLU A 555 25.55 2.37 16.78
N VAL A 556 24.54 1.51 16.82
CA VAL A 556 24.13 0.77 18.04
C VAL A 556 25.12 -0.37 18.30
N LYS A 557 25.74 -0.41 19.48
CA LYS A 557 26.50 -1.59 19.93
C LYS A 557 25.65 -2.43 20.88
N HIS A 558 25.27 -3.62 20.43
CA HIS A 558 24.54 -4.59 21.24
C HIS A 558 25.42 -5.11 22.40
N CYS A 559 24.84 -5.16 23.59
CA CYS A 559 25.53 -5.60 24.81
C CYS A 559 25.36 -7.11 25.11
N ASP A 560 24.47 -7.79 24.39
CA ASP A 560 24.33 -9.24 24.37
C ASP A 560 23.91 -9.73 22.97
N ASP A 561 23.83 -11.04 22.80
CA ASP A 561 23.45 -11.73 21.55
C ASP A 561 22.45 -12.87 21.87
N ILE A 562 21.58 -12.68 22.87
CA ILE A 562 20.72 -13.71 23.48
C ILE A 562 19.23 -13.31 23.44
N TYR A 563 18.89 -12.05 23.74
CA TYR A 563 17.50 -11.60 23.89
C TYR A 563 17.00 -10.81 22.67
N TYR A 564 15.85 -11.21 22.13
CA TYR A 564 15.27 -10.60 20.94
C TYR A 564 13.76 -10.43 21.06
N ILE A 565 13.23 -9.59 20.19
CA ILE A 565 11.81 -9.28 20.03
C ILE A 565 11.40 -9.66 18.61
N ILE A 566 10.28 -10.36 18.47
CA ILE A 566 9.68 -10.62 17.15
C ILE A 566 9.04 -9.32 16.64
N ASN A 567 9.40 -8.93 15.42
CA ASN A 567 8.89 -7.69 14.83
C ASN A 567 7.45 -7.83 14.33
N ALA A 568 6.47 -7.63 15.21
CA ALA A 568 5.05 -7.64 14.86
C ALA A 568 4.61 -6.44 13.97
N ALA A 569 5.53 -5.55 13.58
CA ALA A 569 5.32 -4.51 12.59
C ALA A 569 5.82 -4.91 11.18
N SER A 570 6.47 -6.07 11.02
CA SER A 570 6.96 -6.56 9.73
C SER A 570 5.83 -6.64 8.70
N LEU A 571 6.08 -6.10 7.51
CA LEU A 571 5.19 -6.25 6.34
C LEU A 571 5.66 -7.41 5.43
N SER A 572 6.72 -8.11 5.83
CA SER A 572 7.21 -9.37 5.27
C SER A 572 6.73 -10.52 6.15
N ASN A 573 6.10 -11.54 5.55
CA ASN A 573 5.46 -12.68 6.23
C ASN A 573 4.67 -12.32 7.51
N PRO A 574 3.79 -11.28 7.48
CA PRO A 574 3.06 -10.79 8.67
C PRO A 574 2.19 -11.86 9.34
N ASP A 575 1.66 -12.81 8.59
CA ASP A 575 0.91 -13.97 9.04
C ASP A 575 1.78 -14.92 9.90
N LEU A 576 3.02 -15.20 9.48
CA LEU A 576 3.97 -15.96 10.30
C LEU A 576 4.35 -15.21 11.59
N HIS A 577 4.56 -13.89 11.51
CA HIS A 577 4.83 -13.06 12.69
C HIS A 577 3.68 -13.12 13.69
N GLN A 578 2.42 -13.10 13.23
CA GLN A 578 1.23 -13.24 14.08
C GLN A 578 1.14 -14.65 14.69
N LEU A 579 1.29 -15.69 13.88
CA LEU A 579 1.21 -17.11 14.28
C LEU A 579 2.22 -17.48 15.38
N VAL A 580 3.44 -16.93 15.30
CA VAL A 580 4.50 -17.13 16.29
C VAL A 580 4.32 -16.20 17.49
N SER A 581 4.03 -14.91 17.27
CA SER A 581 3.98 -13.93 18.37
C SER A 581 2.79 -14.15 19.32
N ARG A 582 1.64 -14.62 18.78
CA ARG A 582 0.41 -14.88 19.55
C ARG A 582 0.09 -13.72 20.50
N LEU A 583 -0.02 -12.53 19.93
CA LEU A 583 -0.43 -11.33 20.66
C LEU A 583 -1.95 -11.35 20.75
N ALA A 584 -2.48 -11.45 21.97
CA ALA A 584 -3.90 -11.28 22.21
C ALA A 584 -4.29 -9.81 21.98
N MET A 585 -5.52 -9.59 21.51
CA MET A 585 -6.13 -8.27 21.40
C MET A 585 -7.60 -8.41 21.80
N GLU A 586 -8.01 -7.62 22.79
CA GLU A 586 -9.38 -7.59 23.28
C GLU A 586 -10.21 -6.52 22.57
N PRO A 587 -11.54 -6.69 22.45
CA PRO A 587 -12.43 -5.64 21.96
C PRO A 587 -12.45 -4.43 22.88
N THR A 588 -12.36 -3.23 22.29
CA THR A 588 -12.63 -1.96 23.00
C THR A 588 -14.05 -1.96 23.55
N GLN A 589 -14.17 -1.79 24.86
CA GLN A 589 -15.45 -1.81 25.57
C GLN A 589 -16.21 -0.48 25.40
N PRO A 590 -17.55 -0.46 25.48
CA PRO A 590 -18.33 0.77 25.31
C PRO A 590 -17.91 1.92 26.24
N GLY A 591 -17.61 1.62 27.51
CA GLY A 591 -17.11 2.62 28.46
C GLY A 591 -15.77 3.25 28.07
N GLU A 592 -14.90 2.51 27.37
CA GLU A 592 -13.63 3.03 26.86
C GLU A 592 -13.83 3.99 25.68
N TRP A 593 -14.86 3.78 24.85
CA TRP A 593 -15.24 4.73 23.81
C TRP A 593 -15.81 6.03 24.39
N VAL A 594 -16.65 5.94 25.42
CA VAL A 594 -17.17 7.12 26.13
C VAL A 594 -16.02 7.93 26.74
N GLU A 595 -15.04 7.25 27.36
CA GLU A 595 -13.85 7.91 27.89
C GLU A 595 -12.97 8.51 26.79
N CYS A 596 -12.75 7.79 25.69
CA CYS A 596 -12.02 8.26 24.51
C CYS A 596 -12.55 9.61 24.00
N VAL A 597 -13.86 9.69 23.77
CA VAL A 597 -14.54 10.93 23.34
C VAL A 597 -14.40 12.03 24.40
N ARG A 598 -14.58 11.69 25.68
CA ARG A 598 -14.52 12.66 26.79
C ARG A 598 -13.12 13.26 26.96
N ALA A 599 -12.09 12.42 27.03
CA ALA A 599 -10.71 12.82 27.22
C ALA A 599 -10.16 13.55 25.98
N GLY A 600 -10.37 12.99 24.79
CA GLY A 600 -9.93 13.59 23.52
C GLY A 600 -10.53 14.99 23.31
N PHE A 601 -11.83 15.16 23.57
CA PHE A 601 -12.49 16.47 23.48
C PHE A 601 -11.97 17.45 24.55
N ALA A 602 -11.65 16.98 25.75
CA ALA A 602 -11.09 17.81 26.82
C ALA A 602 -9.68 18.32 26.48
N VAL A 603 -8.84 17.51 25.82
CA VAL A 603 -7.53 17.96 25.29
C VAL A 603 -7.74 19.00 24.18
N TRP A 604 -8.58 18.71 23.18
CA TRP A 604 -8.82 19.65 22.07
C TRP A 604 -9.42 20.98 22.55
N SER A 605 -10.25 20.96 23.59
CA SER A 605 -10.86 22.17 24.17
C SER A 605 -9.86 23.06 24.92
N LYS A 606 -8.73 22.51 25.40
CA LYS A 606 -7.67 23.28 26.08
C LYS A 606 -6.71 24.00 25.12
N GLY A 607 -6.58 23.53 23.87
CA GLY A 607 -5.70 24.16 22.87
C GLY A 607 -4.19 24.02 23.14
N THR A 608 -3.78 23.09 24.00
CA THR A 608 -2.37 22.98 24.47
C THR A 608 -1.45 22.20 23.53
N ASP A 609 -2.00 21.39 22.61
CA ASP A 609 -1.25 20.51 21.71
C ASP A 609 -1.88 20.54 20.31
N GLU A 610 -1.66 21.63 19.56
CA GLU A 610 -2.09 21.68 18.16
C GLU A 610 -1.31 20.66 17.31
N ILE A 611 -2.06 19.88 16.52
CA ILE A 611 -1.48 18.89 15.60
C ILE A 611 -0.79 19.65 14.46
N ILE A 612 0.55 19.53 14.37
CA ILE A 612 1.33 20.17 13.31
C ILE A 612 1.30 19.28 12.08
N ASP A 613 0.20 19.37 11.35
CA ASP A 613 0.09 18.90 9.98
C ASP A 613 -0.95 19.77 9.27
N GLU A 614 -0.57 21.02 9.02
CA GLU A 614 -1.12 21.80 7.92
C GLU A 614 -0.94 20.96 6.64
N ASP A 615 -2.01 20.27 6.24
CA ASP A 615 -2.15 19.79 4.87
C ASP A 615 -2.39 21.03 4.00
N THR A 616 -1.33 21.81 3.79
CA THR A 616 -0.98 22.18 2.43
C THR A 616 -0.44 20.92 1.76
N GLU A 617 -1.34 19.95 1.50
CA GLU A 617 -1.31 19.34 0.18
C GLU A 617 -1.46 20.53 -0.78
N ASP A 618 -0.66 20.60 -1.83
CA ASP A 618 -0.71 21.70 -2.81
C ASP A 618 -2.01 21.57 -3.65
N GLU A 619 -3.15 21.70 -2.96
CA GLU A 619 -4.52 21.87 -3.44
C GLU A 619 -4.79 23.36 -3.71
N ASP A 620 -3.79 24.07 -4.23
CA ASP A 620 -4.10 25.25 -5.03
C ASP A 620 -5.09 24.81 -6.11
N ASP A 621 -6.14 25.61 -6.33
CA ASP A 621 -7.04 25.51 -7.48
C ASP A 621 -6.22 25.80 -8.76
N VAL A 622 -5.37 24.85 -9.15
CA VAL A 622 -4.65 24.86 -10.42
C VAL A 622 -5.63 24.44 -11.50
N PHE A 623 -6.56 25.37 -11.77
CA PHE A 623 -7.06 25.67 -13.09
C PHE A 623 -5.88 26.12 -13.97
N ALA A 624 -4.91 25.24 -14.19
CA ALA A 624 -4.15 25.27 -15.42
C ALA A 624 -5.18 25.00 -16.51
N PRO A 625 -5.44 25.96 -17.43
CA PRO A 625 -6.34 25.68 -18.53
C PRO A 625 -5.73 24.50 -19.28
N ALA A 626 -6.51 23.42 -19.41
CA ALA A 626 -6.17 22.37 -20.35
C ALA A 626 -5.93 23.06 -21.69
N VAL A 627 -4.70 22.98 -22.20
CA VAL A 627 -4.33 23.59 -23.48
C VAL A 627 -5.28 22.99 -24.50
N THR A 628 -6.20 23.82 -24.96
CA THR A 628 -7.24 23.41 -25.90
C THR A 628 -6.55 22.85 -27.13
N PRO A 629 -6.79 21.58 -27.51
CA PRO A 629 -6.56 21.20 -28.88
C PRO A 629 -7.44 22.13 -29.70
N SER A 630 -6.83 22.96 -30.55
CA SER A 630 -7.60 23.72 -31.53
C SER A 630 -8.42 22.72 -32.33
N VAL A 631 -9.74 22.80 -32.24
CA VAL A 631 -10.65 21.94 -33.03
C VAL A 631 -10.63 22.42 -34.47
N THR A 632 -9.53 22.12 -35.17
CA THR A 632 -9.50 22.13 -36.63
C THR A 632 -10.27 20.92 -37.11
N SER A 633 -11.44 21.20 -37.66
CA SER A 633 -12.34 20.24 -38.29
C SER A 633 -11.61 19.26 -39.22
N VAL A 634 -11.73 17.96 -38.92
CA VAL A 634 -11.51 16.89 -39.90
C VAL A 634 -12.74 16.00 -39.89
N ILE A 635 -13.84 16.52 -40.42
CA ILE A 635 -14.94 15.68 -40.92
C ILE A 635 -14.47 15.17 -42.28
N GLY A 636 -13.85 13.99 -42.30
CA GLY A 636 -13.70 13.19 -43.52
C GLY A 636 -15.01 12.43 -43.75
N PRO A 637 -15.47 12.26 -45.00
CA PRO A 637 -16.70 11.53 -45.27
C PRO A 637 -16.54 10.05 -44.91
N MET A 638 -17.53 9.48 -44.22
CA MET A 638 -17.69 8.04 -44.12
C MET A 638 -18.14 7.49 -45.47
N ASN A 639 -17.42 6.47 -45.95
CA ASN A 639 -17.86 5.47 -46.91
C ASN A 639 -17.44 4.11 -46.33
#